data_AF-L5N151-F1
#
_entry.id   AF-L5N151-F1
#
_cell.length_a   1.000
_cell.length_b   1.000
_cell.length_c   1.000
_cell.angle_alpha   90.00
_cell.angle_beta   90.00
_cell.angle_gamma   90.00
#
_symmetry.space_group_name_H-M   'P 1'
#
loop_
_entity.id
_entity.type
_entity.pdbx_description
1 polymer ?
#
loop_
_entity_poly.entity_id
_entity_poly.type
_entity_poly.pdbx_seq_one_letter_code
_entity_poly.pdbx_strand_id
1 'polypeptide(L)' 'MFSNRKTKKGKWLAYLGTWIFAVGLAFSEIFDLDGMPKLLEAASIPMLVTGLLMIITSNFFNKKRSIKTLR' A
#
# COMPACT_ATOMS: atom_id res chain seq x y z
N MET A 1 -7.56 -14.83 -7.36
CA MET A 1 -9.02 -14.65 -7.64
C MET A 1 -9.64 -13.37 -7.01
N PHE A 2 -8.85 -12.41 -6.50
CA PHE A 2 -9.32 -11.12 -5.93
C PHE A 2 -9.52 -9.97 -6.95
N SER A 3 -9.30 -10.26 -8.24
CA SER A 3 -9.13 -9.25 -9.30
C SER A 3 -10.45 -8.59 -9.76
N ASN A 4 -11.61 -9.21 -9.57
CA ASN A 4 -12.85 -8.75 -10.21
C ASN A 4 -13.72 -7.79 -9.38
N ARG A 5 -13.32 -7.44 -8.13
CA ARG A 5 -14.11 -6.55 -7.25
C ARG A 5 -13.58 -5.11 -7.11
N LYS A 6 -12.30 -4.88 -7.42
CA LYS A 6 -11.67 -3.55 -7.32
C LYS A 6 -11.78 -2.76 -8.63
N THR A 7 -12.04 -1.45 -8.53
CA THR A 7 -11.91 -0.54 -9.68
C THR A 7 -10.46 -0.52 -10.19
N LYS A 8 -10.22 -0.14 -11.46
CA LYS A 8 -8.85 -0.03 -12.01
C LYS A 8 -7.95 0.83 -11.11
N LYS A 9 -8.50 1.92 -10.55
CA LYS A 9 -7.82 2.82 -9.61
C LYS A 9 -7.48 2.15 -8.28
N GLY A 10 -8.42 1.43 -7.65
CA GLY A 10 -8.18 0.74 -6.39
C GLY A 10 -7.17 -0.42 -6.46
N LYS A 11 -7.06 -1.08 -7.62
CA LYS A 11 -5.98 -2.06 -7.88
C LYS A 11 -4.62 -1.39 -7.93
N TRP A 12 -4.53 -0.27 -8.65
CA TRP A 12 -3.28 0.46 -8.83
C TRP A 12 -2.79 1.04 -7.50
N LEU A 13 -3.71 1.58 -6.68
CA LEU A 13 -3.40 2.05 -5.32
C LEU A 13 -2.88 0.93 -4.41
N ALA A 14 -3.50 -0.25 -4.47
CA ALA A 14 -3.04 -1.40 -3.69
C ALA A 14 -1.63 -1.81 -4.11
N TYR A 15 -1.38 -1.87 -5.42
CA TYR A 15 -0.08 -2.23 -5.96
C TYR A 15 1.00 -1.23 -5.53
N LEU A 16 0.77 0.06 -5.74
CA LEU A 16 1.69 1.12 -5.29
C LEU A 16 1.92 1.10 -3.79
N GLY A 17 0.87 0.96 -2.99
CA GLY A 17 0.98 0.87 -1.53
C GLY A 17 1.83 -0.32 -1.09
N THR A 18 1.68 -1.48 -1.72
CA THR A 18 2.51 -2.67 -1.45
C THR A 18 3.97 -2.45 -1.81
N TRP A 19 4.27 -1.80 -2.94
CA TRP A 19 5.64 -1.46 -3.31
C TRP A 19 6.27 -0.48 -2.31
N ILE A 20 5.58 0.60 -1.97
CA ILE A 20 6.07 1.61 -1.01
C ILE A 20 6.28 0.98 0.37
N PHE A 21 5.36 0.12 0.80
CA PHE A 21 5.48 -0.61 2.06
C PHE A 21 6.69 -1.56 2.05
N ALA A 22 6.91 -2.30 0.96
CA ALA A 22 8.05 -3.20 0.83
C ALA A 22 9.38 -2.44 0.83
N VAL A 23 9.45 -1.29 0.15
CA VAL A 23 10.63 -0.42 0.16
C VAL A 23 10.88 0.16 1.55
N GLY A 24 9.83 0.64 2.24
CA GLY A 24 9.95 1.11 3.62
C GLY A 24 10.40 0.00 4.59
N LEU A 25 9.99 -1.24 4.35
CA LEU A 25 10.45 -2.41 5.11
C LEU A 25 11.92 -2.70 4.85
N ALA A 26 12.35 -2.68 3.58
CA ALA A 26 13.74 -2.95 3.20
C ALA A 26 14.73 -1.90 3.75
N PHE A 27 14.25 -0.68 3.98
CA PHE A 27 15.03 0.42 4.57
C PHE A 27 14.85 0.59 6.08
N SER A 28 14.07 -0.29 6.71
CA SER A 28 13.91 -0.31 8.16
C SER A 28 15.19 -0.84 8.83
N GLU A 29 15.46 -0.34 10.04
CA GLU A 29 16.46 -0.87 10.99
C GLU A 29 16.43 -2.40 11.14
N ILE A 30 15.31 -3.06 10.82
CA ILE A 30 15.18 -4.53 10.81
C ILE A 30 16.25 -5.20 9.94
N PHE A 31 16.69 -4.55 8.87
CA PHE A 31 17.69 -5.11 7.95
C PHE A 31 19.12 -4.63 8.21
N ASP A 32 19.32 -3.79 9.24
CA ASP A 32 20.59 -3.19 9.70
C ASP A 32 21.70 -3.21 8.64
N LEU A 33 21.42 -2.50 7.54
CA LEU A 33 22.29 -2.47 6.38
C LEU A 33 23.45 -1.52 6.68
N ASP A 34 24.61 -2.08 7.01
CA ASP A 34 25.84 -1.35 7.26
C ASP A 34 26.11 -0.34 6.12
N GLY A 35 26.13 0.95 6.47
CA GLY A 35 26.34 2.07 5.53
C GLY A 35 25.07 2.77 5.03
N MET A 36 23.89 2.43 5.53
CA MET A 36 22.67 3.18 5.20
C MET A 36 22.72 4.60 5.79
N PRO A 37 22.44 5.65 4.99
CA PRO A 37 22.36 7.01 5.51
C PRO A 37 21.18 7.16 6.48
N LYS A 38 21.42 7.73 7.66
CA LYS A 38 20.43 7.99 8.74
C LYS A 38 19.13 8.64 8.28
N LEU A 39 19.15 9.39 7.17
CA LEU A 39 17.96 9.98 6.56
C LEU A 39 16.97 8.94 6.01
N LEU A 40 17.47 7.87 5.38
CA LEU A 40 16.63 6.78 4.85
C LEU A 40 16.08 5.91 5.96
N GLU A 41 16.89 5.67 6.99
CA GLU A 41 16.49 4.98 8.22
C GLU A 41 15.35 5.72 8.94
N ALA A 42 15.48 7.03 9.14
CA ALA A 42 14.43 7.88 9.71
C ALA A 42 13.18 7.98 8.82
N ALA A 43 13.34 7.90 7.49
CA ALA A 43 12.24 7.92 6.54
C ALA A 43 11.53 6.56 6.38
N SER A 44 12.11 5.46 6.89
CA SER A 44 11.55 4.11 6.78
C SER A 44 10.20 3.99 7.48
N ILE A 45 10.10 4.48 8.73
CA ILE A 45 8.87 4.46 9.52
C ILE A 45 7.72 5.22 8.82
N PRO A 46 7.89 6.48 8.39
CA PRO A 46 6.82 7.17 7.65
C PRO A 46 6.53 6.52 6.29
N MET A 47 7.50 5.92 5.60
CA MET A 47 7.25 5.14 4.37
C MET A 47 6.37 3.92 4.65
N LEU A 48 6.65 3.16 5.72
CA LEU A 48 5.85 2.02 6.16
C LEU A 48 4.42 2.43 6.47
N VAL A 49 4.25 3.49 7.27
CA VAL A 49 2.92 4.02 7.63
C VAL A 49 2.16 4.48 6.38
N THR A 50 2.83 5.16 5.46
CA THR A 50 2.22 5.67 4.23
C THR A 50 1.81 4.53 3.29
N GLY A 51 2.69 3.54 3.10
CA GLY A 51 2.41 2.35 2.29
C GLY A 51 1.24 1.54 2.85
N LEU A 52 1.21 1.36 4.18
CA LEU A 52 0.11 0.67 4.86
C LEU A 52 -1.22 1.43 4.71
N LEU A 53 -1.21 2.76 4.92
CA LEU A 53 -2.40 3.60 4.72
C LEU A 53 -2.88 3.56 3.27
N MET A 54 -1.99 3.54 2.28
CA MET A 54 -2.35 3.39 0.87
C MET A 54 -3.03 2.04 0.60
N ILE A 55 -2.52 0.94 1.17
CA ILE A 55 -3.12 -0.39 1.02
C ILE A 55 -4.52 -0.41 1.65
N ILE A 56 -4.68 0.14 2.86
CA ILE A 56 -5.97 0.19 3.56
C ILE A 56 -6.96 1.06 2.79
N THR A 57 -6.59 2.28 2.39
CA THR A 57 -7.44 3.18 1.62
C THR A 57 -7.78 2.62 0.24
N SER A 58 -6.90 1.81 -0.37
CA SER A 58 -7.19 1.08 -1.61
C SER A 58 -8.40 0.14 -1.51
N ASN A 59 -8.73 -0.33 -0.30
CA ASN A 59 -9.93 -1.15 -0.06
C ASN A 59 -11.21 -0.32 -0.12
N PHE A 60 -11.13 1.00 0.13
CA PHE A 60 -12.27 1.90 0.02
C PHE A 60 -12.64 2.17 -1.45
N PHE A 61 -11.67 2.09 -2.38
CA PHE A 61 -11.89 2.18 -3.83
C PHE A 61 -12.42 0.87 -4.46
N ASN A 62 -13.10 0.04 -3.66
CA ASN A 62 -13.86 -1.09 -4.19
C ASN A 62 -15.02 -0.57 -5.05
N LYS A 63 -15.25 -1.23 -6.18
CA LYS A 63 -16.36 -0.88 -7.07
C LYS A 63 -17.63 -1.10 -6.24
N LYS A 64 -18.37 -0.04 -5.88
CA LYS A 64 -19.70 -0.22 -5.28
C LYS A 64 -20.44 -1.19 -6.19
N ARG A 65 -20.82 -2.35 -5.64
CA ARG A 65 -21.77 -3.24 -6.32
C ARG A 65 -23.01 -2.37 -6.40
N SER A 66 -23.28 -1.81 -7.58
CA SER A 66 -24.60 -1.26 -7.86
C SER A 66 -25.51 -2.46 -7.68
N ILE A 67 -26.13 -2.54 -6.50
CA ILE A 67 -27.30 -3.38 -6.28
C ILE A 67 -28.33 -2.70 -7.16
N LYS A 68 -28.35 -3.13 -8.43
CA LYS A 68 -29.42 -2.81 -9.33
C LYS A 68 -30.61 -3.57 -8.78
N THR A 69 -31.40 -2.83 -8.01
CA THR A 69 -32.76 -3.13 -7.61
C THR A 69 -33.43 -3.97 -8.69
N LEU A 70 -33.65 -5.25 -8.42
CA LEU A 70 -34.60 -6.05 -9.18
C LEU A 70 -35.91 -5.96 -8.41
N ARG A 71 -36.71 -5.02 -8.90
CA ARG A 71 -38.15 -4.88 -8.74
C ARG A 71 -38.85 -6.07 -9.37
#